data_AF-A0A8J2JTE6-F1
#
_entry.id   AF-A0A8J2JTE6-F1
#
_cell.length_a   1.000
_cell.length_b   1.000
_cell.length_c   1.000
_cell.angle_alpha   90.00
_cell.angle_beta   90.00
_cell.angle_gamma   90.00
#
_symmetry.space_group_name_H-M   'P 1'
#
loop_
_entity.id
_entity.type
_entity.pdbx_description
1 polymer ?
#
loop_
_entity_poly.entity_id
_entity_poly.type
_entity_poly.pdbx_seq_one_letter_code
_entity_poly.pdbx_strand_id
1 'polypeptide(L)'
;MIKYFRFHMGLPDDTTLQQLFTYQDTLMIQKQKGMKLPAWLNQTMFEELSSLRYFQYEVETYTPEFKRLKGGPILKELLENMPNKNKQAKNVYLYSAHEGTLGALMNTLGIFNHRLPPYASALMLELYKEGPENFDGNQDNYFLRIYYYNETQSQPYLLEIPHCGQTCSLKDFSSLTDRYVPENWLQECELPVLEHAAEETSNMSITLIIMSSAVLLLTGIVVIRKKSASQKSATEKTPLQNHMAPTHFL
;
A
#
# COMPACT_ATOMS: atom_id res chain seq x y z
N MET A 1 -28.69 17.60 16.06
CA MET A 1 -27.76 18.36 15.21
C MET A 1 -27.62 17.80 13.78
N ILE A 2 -27.22 16.55 13.54
CA ILE A 2 -26.98 16.03 12.16
C ILE A 2 -28.17 16.26 11.19
N LYS A 3 -29.41 15.96 11.62
CA LYS A 3 -30.62 16.22 10.83
C LYS A 3 -30.80 17.71 10.48
N TYR A 4 -30.48 18.60 11.42
CA TYR A 4 -30.54 20.05 11.22
C TYR A 4 -29.51 20.49 10.17
N PHE A 5 -28.28 20.00 10.27
CA PHE A 5 -27.24 20.29 9.28
C PHE A 5 -27.64 19.81 7.88
N ARG A 6 -28.13 18.57 7.76
CA ARG A 6 -28.60 18.02 6.48
C ARG A 6 -29.72 18.85 5.88
N PHE A 7 -30.72 19.23 6.67
CA PHE A 7 -31.83 20.07 6.22
C PHE A 7 -31.34 21.40 5.64
N HIS A 8 -30.48 22.12 6.37
CA HIS A 8 -29.99 23.43 5.93
C HIS A 8 -28.99 23.38 4.77
N MET A 9 -28.31 22.25 4.58
CA MET A 9 -27.38 22.01 3.47
C MET A 9 -28.06 21.36 2.26
N GLY A 10 -29.34 20.98 2.36
CA GLY A 10 -30.06 20.26 1.30
C GLY A 10 -29.53 18.84 1.05
N LEU A 11 -29.03 18.18 2.09
CA LEU A 11 -28.42 16.85 1.99
C LEU A 11 -29.46 15.73 2.20
N PRO A 12 -29.32 14.59 1.50
CA PRO A 12 -30.16 13.40 1.72
C PRO A 12 -30.16 12.89 3.16
N ASP A 13 -31.25 12.26 3.60
CA ASP A 13 -31.37 11.69 4.95
C ASP A 13 -30.42 10.52 5.23
N ASP A 14 -29.92 9.87 4.18
CA ASP A 14 -28.93 8.79 4.25
C ASP A 14 -27.47 9.28 4.18
N THR A 15 -27.24 10.60 4.17
CA THR A 15 -25.88 11.19 4.13
C THR A 15 -25.01 10.67 5.26
N THR A 16 -23.96 9.92 4.95
CA THR A 16 -23.08 9.31 5.96
C THR A 16 -22.24 10.34 6.73
N LEU A 17 -21.62 9.94 7.85
CA LEU A 17 -20.65 10.79 8.57
C LEU A 17 -19.47 11.16 7.67
N GLN A 18 -19.00 10.23 6.83
CA GLN A 18 -17.93 10.48 5.85
C GLN A 18 -18.32 11.58 4.84
N GLN A 19 -19.56 11.56 4.36
CA GLN A 19 -20.06 12.60 3.46
C GLN A 19 -20.20 13.94 4.19
N LEU A 20 -20.67 13.94 5.45
CA LEU A 20 -20.72 15.15 6.28
C LEU A 20 -19.35 15.78 6.49
N PHE A 21 -18.29 14.98 6.65
CA PHE A 21 -16.92 15.49 6.71
C PHE A 21 -16.59 16.33 5.45
N THR A 22 -16.90 15.86 4.24
CA THR A 22 -16.59 16.63 3.01
C THR A 22 -17.17 18.06 3.06
N TYR A 23 -18.38 18.22 3.59
CA TYR A 23 -19.00 19.54 3.77
C TYR A 23 -18.38 20.33 4.92
N GLN A 24 -18.07 19.68 6.05
CA GLN A 24 -17.41 20.30 7.19
C GLN A 24 -16.03 20.85 6.82
N ASP A 25 -15.27 20.14 5.98
CA ASP A 25 -13.94 20.56 5.53
C ASP A 25 -14.01 21.87 4.74
N THR A 26 -15.00 21.97 3.84
CA THR A 26 -15.28 23.21 3.09
C THR A 26 -15.60 24.38 4.04
N LEU A 27 -16.46 24.17 5.03
CA LEU A 27 -16.81 25.19 6.02
C LEU A 27 -15.59 25.62 6.86
N MET A 28 -14.70 24.66 7.18
CA MET A 28 -13.47 24.93 7.91
C MET A 28 -12.51 25.81 7.12
N ILE A 29 -12.30 25.50 5.83
CA ILE A 29 -11.48 26.31 4.93
C ILE A 29 -12.08 27.72 4.77
N GLN A 30 -13.39 27.83 4.54
CA GLN A 30 -14.09 29.11 4.44
C GLN A 30 -13.85 29.97 5.68
N LYS A 31 -14.01 29.38 6.88
CA LYS A 31 -13.76 30.05 8.15
C LYS A 31 -12.31 30.54 8.27
N GLN A 32 -11.33 29.69 7.95
CA GLN A 32 -9.91 30.03 8.00
C GLN A 32 -9.54 31.15 7.01
N LYS A 33 -10.21 31.22 5.86
CA LYS A 33 -10.01 32.26 4.86
C LYS A 33 -10.82 33.54 5.14
N GLY A 34 -11.51 33.63 6.28
CA GLY A 34 -12.34 34.78 6.63
C GLY A 34 -13.55 34.98 5.71
N MET A 35 -14.00 33.91 5.04
CA MET A 35 -15.19 33.95 4.19
C MET A 35 -16.45 33.95 5.04
N LYS A 36 -17.52 34.54 4.50
CA LYS A 36 -18.83 34.56 5.17
C LYS A 36 -19.42 33.14 5.19
N LEU A 37 -19.60 32.60 6.41
CA LEU A 37 -20.30 31.34 6.63
C LEU A 37 -21.83 31.52 6.50
N PRO A 38 -22.58 30.43 6.26
CA PRO A 38 -24.04 30.49 6.21
C PRO A 38 -24.64 31.04 7.51
N ALA A 39 -25.67 31.88 7.41
CA ALA A 39 -26.26 32.57 8.57
C ALA A 39 -26.87 31.63 9.63
N TRP A 40 -27.27 30.43 9.23
CA TRP A 40 -27.81 29.41 10.13
C TRP A 40 -26.70 28.68 10.92
N LEU A 41 -25.43 28.78 10.51
CA LEU A 41 -24.32 28.09 11.13
C LEU A 41 -23.67 28.97 12.19
N ASN A 42 -24.02 28.72 13.46
CA ASN A 42 -23.38 29.40 14.59
C ASN A 42 -22.10 28.67 15.04
N GLN A 43 -21.37 29.29 15.98
CA GLN A 43 -20.10 28.76 16.50
C GLN A 43 -20.26 27.39 17.17
N THR A 44 -21.28 27.19 18.00
CA THR A 44 -21.53 25.92 18.69
C THR A 44 -21.77 24.78 17.70
N MET A 45 -22.59 25.01 16.67
CA MET A 45 -22.81 24.03 15.63
C MET A 45 -21.54 23.70 14.84
N PHE A 46 -20.71 24.71 14.57
CA PHE A 46 -19.43 24.49 13.90
C PHE A 46 -18.50 23.61 14.73
N GLU A 47 -18.46 23.83 16.05
CA GLU A 47 -17.68 23.02 16.98
C GLU A 47 -18.23 21.58 17.08
N GLU A 48 -19.54 21.40 17.13
CA GLU A 48 -20.18 20.08 17.12
C GLU A 48 -19.93 19.30 15.82
N LEU A 49 -19.94 19.97 14.66
CA LEU A 49 -19.56 19.33 13.39
C LEU A 49 -18.09 18.91 13.38
N SER A 50 -17.24 19.72 14.00
CA SER A 50 -15.81 19.42 14.13
C SER A 50 -15.57 18.23 15.07
N SER A 51 -16.32 18.12 16.17
CA SER A 51 -16.21 16.98 17.08
C SER A 51 -16.68 15.67 16.45
N LEU A 52 -17.72 15.71 15.58
CA LEU A 52 -18.11 14.54 14.79
C LEU A 52 -16.99 14.03 13.89
N ARG A 53 -16.20 14.94 13.29
CA ARG A 53 -15.03 14.55 12.49
C ARG A 53 -13.97 13.86 13.35
N TYR A 54 -13.72 14.32 14.57
CA TYR A 54 -12.75 13.68 15.48
C TYR A 54 -13.20 12.27 15.85
N PHE A 55 -14.47 12.12 16.20
CA PHE A 55 -15.08 10.82 16.52
C PHE A 55 -14.97 9.84 15.35
N GLN A 56 -15.08 10.32 14.10
CA GLN A 56 -14.93 9.45 12.93
C GLN A 56 -13.56 8.76 12.88
N TYR A 57 -12.46 9.49 13.09
CA TYR A 57 -11.11 8.90 13.06
C TYR A 57 -10.88 7.90 14.19
N GLU A 58 -11.48 8.14 15.36
CA GLU A 58 -11.43 7.19 16.48
C GLU A 58 -12.15 5.90 16.13
N VAL A 59 -13.35 5.99 15.55
CA VAL A 59 -14.14 4.82 15.14
C VAL A 59 -13.43 4.02 14.05
N GLU A 60 -12.79 4.70 13.09
CA GLU A 60 -12.02 4.06 12.01
C GLU A 60 -10.82 3.23 12.51
N THR A 61 -10.38 3.45 13.75
CA THR A 61 -9.27 2.72 14.38
C THR A 61 -9.60 2.28 15.81
N TYR A 62 -10.88 1.99 16.09
CA TYR A 62 -11.33 1.69 17.45
C TYR A 62 -10.96 0.28 17.91
N THR A 63 -11.25 -0.72 17.08
CA THR A 63 -10.99 -2.13 17.43
C THR A 63 -9.55 -2.54 17.12
N PRO A 64 -9.02 -3.59 17.75
CA PRO A 64 -7.70 -4.11 17.41
C PRO A 64 -7.55 -4.49 15.93
N GLU A 65 -8.59 -5.03 15.32
CA GLU A 65 -8.64 -5.39 13.90
C GLU A 65 -8.55 -4.14 13.02
N PHE A 66 -9.31 -3.09 13.35
CA PHE A 66 -9.25 -1.83 12.61
C PHE A 66 -7.89 -1.15 12.77
N LYS A 67 -7.33 -1.13 13.98
CA LYS A 67 -5.96 -0.65 14.21
C LYS A 67 -4.96 -1.39 13.34
N ARG A 68 -5.06 -2.73 13.29
CA ARG A 68 -4.20 -3.61 12.50
C ARG A 68 -4.31 -3.38 11.00
N LEU A 69 -5.51 -3.15 10.48
CA LEU A 69 -5.76 -2.98 9.05
C LEU A 69 -5.64 -1.52 8.56
N LYS A 70 -5.70 -0.52 9.44
CA LYS A 70 -5.64 0.91 9.07
C LYS A 70 -4.32 1.57 9.47
N GLY A 71 -4.01 1.59 10.77
CA GLY A 71 -2.78 2.19 11.29
C GLY A 71 -1.58 1.23 11.27
N GLY A 72 -1.85 -0.08 11.23
CA GLY A 72 -0.85 -1.14 11.24
C GLY A 72 0.12 -1.12 10.05
N PRO A 73 -0.31 -0.89 8.80
CA PRO A 73 0.60 -0.86 7.65
C PRO A 73 1.68 0.23 7.76
N ILE A 74 1.32 1.45 8.16
CA ILE A 74 2.31 2.52 8.34
C ILE A 74 3.19 2.25 9.56
N LEU A 75 2.65 1.67 10.64
CA LEU A 75 3.45 1.23 11.78
C LEU A 75 4.48 0.16 11.37
N LYS A 76 4.08 -0.81 10.54
CA LYS A 76 4.98 -1.83 9.98
C LYS A 76 6.13 -1.21 9.21
N GLU A 77 5.81 -0.32 8.26
CA GLU A 77 6.79 0.41 7.45
C GLU A 77 7.81 1.15 8.32
N LEU A 78 7.34 1.83 9.38
CA LEU A 78 8.21 2.54 10.32
C LEU A 78 9.15 1.59 11.08
N LEU A 79 8.63 0.46 11.56
CA LEU A 79 9.41 -0.55 12.29
C LEU A 79 10.42 -1.28 11.39
N GLU A 80 10.05 -1.55 10.13
CA GLU A 80 10.92 -2.24 9.16
C GLU A 80 12.08 -1.36 8.70
N ASN A 81 11.92 -0.04 8.71
CA ASN A 81 12.97 0.91 8.36
C ASN A 81 13.97 1.22 9.50
N MET A 82 13.77 0.65 10.70
CA MET A 82 14.70 0.85 11.82
C MET A 82 16.00 0.05 11.64
N PRO A 83 17.15 0.55 12.13
CA PRO A 83 18.48 -0.06 11.94
C PRO A 83 18.63 -1.47 12.53
N ASN A 84 17.79 -1.85 13.50
CA ASN A 84 17.76 -3.21 14.03
C ASN A 84 17.14 -4.23 13.05
N LYS A 85 16.29 -3.79 12.12
CA LYS A 85 15.67 -4.64 11.08
C LYS A 85 16.29 -4.43 9.70
N ASN A 86 16.71 -3.20 9.39
CA ASN A 86 17.28 -2.82 8.11
C ASN A 86 18.73 -2.34 8.26
N LYS A 87 19.70 -3.17 7.83
CA LYS A 87 21.13 -2.80 7.85
C LYS A 87 21.48 -1.62 6.94
N GLN A 88 20.60 -1.28 6.00
CA GLN A 88 20.74 -0.13 5.10
C GLN A 88 19.84 1.05 5.52
N ALA A 89 19.36 1.03 6.77
CA ALA A 89 18.52 2.09 7.32
C ALA A 89 19.15 3.47 7.09
N LYS A 90 18.32 4.43 6.71
CA LYS A 90 18.71 5.83 6.57
C LYS A 90 18.55 6.53 7.91
N ASN A 91 19.33 7.60 8.10
CA ASN A 91 19.24 8.42 9.32
C ASN A 91 17.86 9.12 9.43
N VAL A 92 17.22 9.40 8.29
CA VAL A 92 15.92 10.09 8.24
C VAL A 92 15.07 9.48 7.12
N TYR A 93 13.79 9.24 7.45
CA TYR A 93 12.73 8.92 6.50
C TYR A 93 11.63 9.98 6.60
N LEU A 94 11.15 10.47 5.45
CA LEU A 94 10.10 11.49 5.39
C LEU A 94 8.90 10.94 4.62
N TYR A 95 7.75 10.90 5.29
CA TYR A 95 6.49 10.46 4.71
C TYR A 95 5.53 11.64 4.63
N SER A 96 5.17 12.05 3.41
CA SER A 96 4.07 13.00 3.20
C SER A 96 2.75 12.24 3.20
N ALA A 97 1.87 12.55 4.15
CA ALA A 97 0.63 11.82 4.37
C ALA A 97 -0.54 12.77 4.68
N HIS A 98 -1.70 12.20 4.99
CA HIS A 98 -2.91 12.93 5.33
C HIS A 98 -3.15 12.94 6.84
N GLU A 99 -3.99 13.84 7.31
CA GLU A 99 -4.38 13.94 8.72
C GLU A 99 -5.04 12.66 9.23
N GLY A 100 -5.75 11.92 8.36
CA GLY A 100 -6.27 10.59 8.68
C GLY A 100 -5.18 9.53 8.90
N THR A 101 -4.04 9.65 8.23
CA THR A 101 -2.89 8.75 8.43
C THR A 101 -2.27 8.99 9.81
N LEU A 102 -2.06 10.25 10.19
CA LEU A 102 -1.55 10.62 11.51
C LEU A 102 -2.53 10.18 12.59
N GLY A 103 -3.82 10.49 12.43
CA GLY A 103 -4.88 10.09 13.36
C GLY A 103 -4.94 8.58 13.56
N ALA A 104 -4.91 7.80 12.47
CA ALA A 104 -4.92 6.35 12.52
C ALA A 104 -3.69 5.77 13.24
N LEU A 105 -2.49 6.26 12.93
CA LEU A 105 -1.27 5.82 13.60
C LEU A 105 -1.27 6.20 15.09
N MET A 106 -1.59 7.45 15.42
CA MET A 106 -1.66 7.92 16.80
C MET A 106 -2.70 7.13 17.62
N ASN A 107 -3.86 6.81 17.05
CA ASN A 107 -4.89 6.07 17.76
C ASN A 107 -4.52 4.58 17.89
N THR A 108 -3.86 4.00 16.88
CA THR A 108 -3.26 2.66 16.97
C THR A 108 -2.25 2.59 18.13
N LEU A 109 -1.40 3.61 18.28
CA LEU A 109 -0.42 3.71 19.37
C LEU A 109 -1.01 4.15 20.72
N GLY A 110 -2.29 4.52 20.77
CA GLY A 110 -2.95 5.00 21.98
C GLY A 110 -2.52 6.41 22.44
N ILE A 111 -1.93 7.20 21.54
CA ILE A 111 -1.42 8.56 21.79
C ILE A 111 -2.23 9.65 21.07
N PHE A 112 -3.40 9.30 20.50
CA PHE A 112 -4.28 10.25 19.84
C PHE A 112 -4.92 11.20 20.85
N ASN A 113 -4.92 12.49 20.54
CA ASN A 113 -5.39 13.53 21.46
C ASN A 113 -6.85 13.96 21.19
N HIS A 114 -7.61 13.15 20.45
CA HIS A 114 -9.02 13.40 20.11
C HIS A 114 -9.23 14.71 19.33
N ARG A 115 -8.23 15.14 18.57
CA ARG A 115 -8.27 16.34 17.73
C ARG A 115 -7.74 16.04 16.34
N LEU A 116 -8.31 16.71 15.35
CA LEU A 116 -7.81 16.66 13.98
C LEU A 116 -6.36 17.15 13.94
N PRO A 117 -5.44 16.40 13.32
CA PRO A 117 -4.11 16.90 13.04
C PRO A 117 -4.18 18.17 12.17
N PRO A 118 -3.63 19.31 12.62
CA PRO A 118 -3.69 20.55 11.86
C PRO A 118 -2.79 20.49 10.62
N TYR A 119 -2.98 21.43 9.70
CA TYR A 119 -2.12 21.53 8.53
C TYR A 119 -0.64 21.64 8.92
N ALA A 120 0.21 20.93 8.17
CA ALA A 120 1.65 20.84 8.40
C ALA A 120 2.04 20.28 9.78
N SER A 121 1.14 19.56 10.45
CA SER A 121 1.51 18.77 11.63
C SER A 121 2.42 17.60 11.25
N ALA A 122 3.30 17.21 12.16
CA ALA A 122 4.20 16.07 11.98
C ALA A 122 4.23 15.18 13.24
N LEU A 123 4.23 13.87 13.02
CA LEU A 123 4.54 12.87 14.05
C LEU A 123 5.96 12.35 13.78
N MET A 124 6.85 12.55 14.74
CA MET A 124 8.28 12.23 14.62
C MET A 124 8.62 11.09 15.57
N LEU A 125 9.12 10.00 15.01
CA LEU A 125 9.60 8.84 15.76
C LEU A 125 11.12 8.86 15.72
N GLU A 126 11.73 9.15 16.87
CA GLU A 126 13.18 9.24 17.00
C GLU A 126 13.72 8.00 17.70
N LEU A 127 14.67 7.32 17.05
CA LEU A 127 15.34 6.15 17.60
C LEU A 127 16.74 6.53 18.10
N TYR A 128 16.98 6.25 19.37
CA TYR A 128 18.25 6.48 20.07
C TYR A 128 18.93 5.13 20.31
N LYS A 129 20.26 5.12 20.27
CA LYS A 129 21.08 3.97 20.67
C LYS A 129 21.89 4.37 21.90
N GLU A 130 21.80 3.59 22.98
CA GLU A 130 22.62 3.77 24.17
C GLU A 130 23.75 2.72 24.18
N GLY A 131 24.97 3.13 24.55
CA GLY A 131 26.16 2.27 24.61
C GLY A 131 27.18 2.47 23.47
N PRO A 132 28.41 1.92 23.61
CA PRO A 132 29.48 2.08 22.62
C PRO A 132 29.11 1.44 21.27
N GLU A 133 29.63 2.00 20.18
CA GLU A 133 29.29 1.60 18.80
C GLU A 133 29.43 0.09 18.54
N ASN A 134 30.35 -0.57 19.26
CA ASN A 134 30.72 -1.98 19.13
C ASN A 134 29.90 -2.95 20.01
N PHE A 135 28.83 -2.48 20.69
CA PHE A 135 27.95 -3.38 21.41
C PHE A 135 27.02 -4.08 20.42
N ASP A 136 27.10 -5.41 20.37
CA ASP A 136 26.36 -6.27 19.45
C ASP A 136 24.84 -6.03 19.57
N GLY A 137 24.30 -5.25 18.63
CA GLY A 137 23.06 -5.46 17.89
C GLY A 137 21.78 -5.99 18.57
N ASN A 138 21.63 -5.98 19.88
CA ASN A 138 20.38 -6.42 20.52
C ASN A 138 19.39 -5.25 20.64
N GLN A 139 18.09 -5.52 20.46
CA GLN A 139 17.03 -4.49 20.57
C GLN A 139 17.03 -3.78 21.93
N ASP A 140 17.64 -4.39 22.95
CA ASP A 140 17.70 -3.90 24.33
C ASP A 140 18.47 -2.55 24.46
N ASN A 141 19.27 -2.14 23.46
CA ASN A 141 20.04 -0.89 23.50
C ASN A 141 19.39 0.28 22.71
N TYR A 142 18.22 0.06 22.13
CA TYR A 142 17.52 1.08 21.35
C TYR A 142 16.31 1.62 22.12
N PHE A 143 16.13 2.95 22.04
CA PHE A 143 15.04 3.65 22.69
C PHE A 143 14.29 4.53 21.71
N LEU A 144 12.97 4.49 21.77
CA LEU A 144 12.07 5.29 20.95
C LEU A 144 11.53 6.47 21.76
N ARG A 145 11.53 7.65 21.13
CA ARG A 145 10.74 8.81 21.57
C ARG A 145 9.82 9.24 20.44
N ILE A 146 8.60 9.63 20.80
CA ILE A 146 7.62 10.11 19.83
C ILE A 146 7.30 11.56 20.14
N TYR A 147 7.44 12.42 19.15
CA TYR A 147 7.11 13.84 19.25
C TYR A 147 5.98 14.19 18.30
N TYR A 148 5.09 15.06 18.74
CA TYR A 148 4.03 15.59 17.91
C TYR A 148 4.17 17.09 17.76
N TYR A 149 4.38 17.54 16.53
CA TYR A 149 4.41 18.94 16.17
C TYR A 149 3.07 19.33 15.54
N ASN A 150 2.31 20.18 16.21
CA ASN A 150 0.96 20.58 15.77
C ASN A 150 0.71 22.09 15.92
N GLU A 151 1.73 22.88 16.25
CA GLU A 151 1.62 24.33 16.37
C GLU A 151 2.95 24.99 16.02
N THR A 152 2.92 25.99 15.14
CA THR A 152 4.14 26.62 14.60
C THR A 152 4.98 27.37 15.62
N GLN A 153 4.36 27.87 16.68
CA GLN A 153 5.02 28.71 17.69
C GLN A 153 5.55 27.90 18.88
N SER A 154 5.33 26.59 18.88
CA SER A 154 5.62 25.70 20.00
C SER A 154 6.65 24.65 19.58
N GLN A 155 7.47 24.22 20.55
CA GLN A 155 8.31 23.04 20.34
C GLN A 155 7.44 21.79 20.22
N PRO A 156 7.89 20.75 19.49
CA PRO A 156 7.16 19.49 19.41
C PRO A 156 6.91 18.88 20.80
N TYR A 157 5.70 18.37 21.02
CA TYR A 157 5.29 17.75 22.27
C TYR A 157 5.87 16.34 22.37
N LEU A 158 6.67 16.06 23.39
CA LEU A 158 7.10 14.70 23.72
C LEU A 158 5.91 13.90 24.27
N LEU A 159 5.50 12.87 23.53
CA LEU A 159 4.35 12.05 23.87
C LEU A 159 4.72 10.92 24.83
N GLU A 160 3.76 10.55 25.68
CA GLU A 160 3.84 9.39 26.56
C GLU A 160 3.21 8.18 25.87
N ILE A 161 4.00 7.13 25.66
CA ILE A 161 3.52 5.87 25.08
C ILE A 161 2.82 5.08 26.20
N PRO A 162 1.54 4.69 26.05
CA PRO A 162 0.83 3.94 27.08
C PRO A 162 1.60 2.68 27.47
N HIS A 163 1.75 2.47 28.78
CA HIS A 163 2.49 1.35 29.36
C HIS A 163 3.99 1.28 29.01
N CYS A 164 4.59 2.36 28.49
CA CYS A 164 6.04 2.44 28.24
C CYS A 164 6.70 3.76 28.68
N GLY A 165 5.96 4.86 28.71
CA GLY A 165 6.48 6.19 29.09
C GLY A 165 7.00 6.99 27.89
N GLN A 166 7.76 8.05 28.16
CA GLN A 166 8.27 8.98 27.12
C GLN A 166 9.54 8.49 26.42
N THR A 167 10.31 7.58 27.04
CA THR A 167 11.49 6.94 26.46
C THR A 167 11.29 5.44 26.56
N CYS A 168 10.82 4.83 25.47
CA CYS A 168 10.39 3.44 25.45
C CYS A 168 11.49 2.56 24.85
N SER A 169 11.83 1.43 25.47
CA SER A 169 12.75 0.49 24.82
C SER A 169 12.14 0.00 23.50
N LEU A 170 12.94 -0.19 22.46
CA LEU A 170 12.43 -0.65 21.17
C LEU A 170 11.78 -2.04 21.27
N LYS A 171 12.29 -2.87 22.18
CA LYS A 171 11.73 -4.18 22.50
C LYS A 171 10.34 -4.08 23.12
N ASP A 172 10.17 -3.23 24.13
CA ASP A 172 8.85 -3.03 24.77
C ASP A 172 7.87 -2.39 23.79
N PHE A 173 8.32 -1.40 23.00
CA PHE A 173 7.51 -0.79 21.95
C PHE A 173 7.04 -1.83 20.94
N SER A 174 7.94 -2.70 20.47
CA SER A 174 7.62 -3.77 19.52
C SER A 174 6.60 -4.73 20.14
N SER A 175 6.81 -5.16 21.39
CA SER A 175 5.89 -6.04 22.12
C SER A 175 4.49 -5.44 22.30
N LEU A 176 4.41 -4.15 22.68
CA LEU A 176 3.16 -3.44 22.88
C LEU A 176 2.35 -3.27 21.58
N THR A 177 3.05 -3.17 20.45
CA THR A 177 2.43 -2.84 19.15
C THR A 177 2.31 -4.02 18.20
N ASP A 178 2.93 -5.16 18.49
CA ASP A 178 3.01 -6.36 17.66
C ASP A 178 1.66 -6.81 17.10
N ARG A 179 0.64 -6.85 17.97
CA ARG A 179 -0.73 -7.25 17.59
C ARG A 179 -1.35 -6.38 16.49
N TYR A 180 -0.87 -5.14 16.34
CA TYR A 180 -1.36 -4.19 15.33
C TYR A 180 -0.52 -4.19 14.05
N VAL A 181 0.58 -4.94 13.98
CA VAL A 181 1.44 -5.01 12.79
C VAL A 181 0.98 -6.16 11.89
N PRO A 182 0.44 -5.90 10.69
CA PRO A 182 -0.04 -6.95 9.79
C PRO A 182 1.11 -7.80 9.24
N GLU A 183 0.91 -9.11 9.11
CA GLU A 183 1.88 -10.00 8.47
C GLU A 183 1.79 -9.84 6.95
N ASN A 184 0.60 -10.03 6.40
CA ASN A 184 0.29 -9.80 5.00
C ASN A 184 -1.02 -9.01 4.89
N TRP A 185 -0.88 -7.69 4.80
CA TRP A 185 -2.03 -6.78 4.83
C TRP A 185 -3.05 -7.04 3.71
N LEU A 186 -2.60 -7.35 2.49
CA LEU A 186 -3.51 -7.62 1.37
C LEU A 186 -4.34 -8.90 1.59
N GLN A 187 -3.68 -9.95 2.07
CA GLN A 187 -4.34 -11.22 2.40
C GLN A 187 -5.30 -11.05 3.59
N GLU A 188 -4.89 -10.33 4.63
CA GLU A 188 -5.74 -10.04 5.79
C GLU A 188 -6.93 -9.14 5.45
N CYS A 189 -6.83 -8.32 4.39
CA CYS A 189 -7.95 -7.55 3.85
C CYS A 189 -8.85 -8.36 2.89
N GLU A 190 -8.54 -9.64 2.63
CA GLU A 190 -9.24 -10.50 1.66
C GLU A 190 -9.37 -9.84 0.28
N LEU A 191 -8.41 -8.98 -0.08
CA LEU A 191 -8.39 -8.35 -1.39
C LEU A 191 -7.90 -9.37 -2.42
N PRO A 192 -8.52 -9.44 -3.61
CA PRO A 192 -8.02 -10.28 -4.67
C PRO A 192 -6.60 -9.84 -5.00
N VAL A 193 -5.62 -10.70 -4.73
CA VAL A 193 -4.23 -10.47 -5.14
C VAL A 193 -4.26 -10.34 -6.67
N LEU A 194 -3.68 -9.26 -7.20
CA LEU A 194 -3.54 -9.04 -8.64
C LEU A 194 -2.62 -10.08 -9.33
N GLU A 195 -2.38 -11.24 -8.71
CA GLU A 195 -1.65 -12.38 -9.29
C GLU A 195 -2.44 -13.05 -10.42
N HIS A 196 -3.78 -13.04 -10.36
CA HIS A 196 -4.60 -13.64 -11.43
C HIS A 196 -4.45 -12.96 -12.80
N ALA A 197 -4.00 -11.70 -12.86
CA ALA A 197 -3.69 -11.04 -14.13
C ALA A 197 -2.41 -11.58 -14.78
N ALA A 198 -1.43 -12.06 -14.00
CA ALA A 198 -0.17 -12.58 -14.53
C ALA A 198 -0.34 -14.02 -15.07
N GLU A 199 -1.16 -14.84 -14.41
CA GLU A 199 -1.31 -16.26 -14.75
C GLU A 199 -2.08 -16.49 -16.06
N GLU A 200 -3.12 -15.69 -16.34
CA GLU A 200 -3.87 -15.79 -17.60
C GLU A 200 -3.02 -15.45 -18.83
N THR A 201 -2.10 -14.47 -18.73
CA THR A 201 -1.23 -14.10 -19.85
C THR A 201 -0.18 -15.18 -20.19
N SER A 202 0.29 -15.92 -19.19
CA SER A 202 1.23 -17.04 -19.37
C SER A 202 0.57 -18.22 -20.08
N ASN A 203 -0.62 -18.62 -19.63
CA ASN A 203 -1.34 -19.76 -20.20
C ASN A 203 -1.82 -19.49 -21.64
N MET A 204 -2.23 -18.25 -21.94
CA MET A 204 -2.59 -17.85 -23.30
C MET A 204 -1.37 -17.86 -24.25
N SER A 205 -0.18 -17.50 -23.77
CA SER A 205 1.04 -17.52 -24.58
C SER A 205 1.51 -18.94 -24.88
N ILE A 206 1.48 -19.84 -23.89
CA ILE A 206 1.89 -21.24 -24.04
C ILE A 206 0.97 -21.98 -25.03
N THR A 207 -0.34 -21.76 -24.95
CA THR A 207 -1.31 -22.41 -25.85
C THR A 207 -1.11 -22.00 -27.31
N LEU A 208 -0.82 -20.72 -27.59
CA LEU A 208 -0.51 -20.25 -28.94
C LEU A 208 0.77 -20.87 -29.52
N ILE A 209 1.81 -21.06 -28.70
CA ILE A 209 3.06 -21.69 -29.13
C ILE A 209 2.81 -23.17 -29.50
N ILE A 210 2.08 -23.91 -28.66
CA ILE A 210 1.76 -25.32 -28.92
C ILE A 210 0.94 -25.45 -30.22
N MET A 211 -0.07 -24.60 -30.41
CA MET A 211 -0.88 -24.63 -31.64
C MET A 211 -0.06 -24.30 -32.90
N SER A 212 0.83 -23.30 -32.83
CA SER A 212 1.69 -22.91 -33.97
C SER A 212 2.68 -24.02 -34.35
N SER A 213 3.31 -24.66 -33.35
CA SER A 213 4.24 -25.78 -33.57
C SER A 213 3.53 -27.00 -34.17
N ALA A 214 2.31 -27.32 -33.72
CA ALA A 214 1.51 -28.41 -34.29
C ALA A 214 1.17 -28.16 -35.77
N VAL A 215 0.81 -26.92 -36.12
CA VAL A 215 0.54 -26.53 -37.52
C VAL A 215 1.81 -26.65 -38.38
N LEU A 216 2.97 -26.21 -37.88
CA LEU A 216 4.25 -26.34 -38.59
C LEU A 216 4.65 -27.81 -38.80
N LEU A 217 4.43 -28.67 -37.81
CA LEU A 217 4.68 -30.11 -37.93
C LEU A 217 3.76 -30.76 -38.97
N LEU A 218 2.46 -30.45 -38.93
CA LEU A 218 1.49 -30.99 -39.88
C LEU A 218 1.78 -30.54 -41.31
N THR A 219 2.06 -29.25 -41.51
CA THR A 219 2.43 -28.71 -42.83
C THR A 219 3.75 -29.32 -43.32
N GLY A 220 4.75 -29.47 -42.44
CA GLY A 220 6.00 -30.18 -42.74
C GLY A 220 5.77 -31.63 -43.18
N ILE A 221 4.94 -32.39 -42.46
CA ILE A 221 4.58 -33.76 -42.82
C ILE A 221 3.88 -33.81 -44.18
N VAL A 222 2.94 -32.88 -44.46
CA VAL A 222 2.25 -32.79 -45.74
C VAL A 222 3.24 -32.48 -46.88
N VAL A 223 4.17 -31.55 -46.68
CA VAL A 223 5.20 -31.20 -47.67
C VAL A 223 6.14 -32.38 -47.91
N ILE A 224 6.60 -33.07 -46.87
CA ILE A 224 7.45 -34.26 -46.98
C ILE A 224 6.72 -35.38 -47.74
N ARG A 225 5.45 -35.63 -47.41
CA ARG A 225 4.62 -36.62 -48.12
C ARG A 225 4.41 -36.25 -49.59
N LYS A 226 4.13 -34.98 -49.90
CA LYS A 226 4.02 -34.49 -51.29
C LYS A 226 5.35 -34.63 -52.05
N LYS A 227 6.48 -34.29 -51.43
CA LYS A 227 7.81 -34.41 -52.03
C LYS A 227 8.18 -35.88 -52.28
N SER A 228 7.91 -36.77 -51.33
CA SER A 228 8.13 -38.22 -51.48
C SER A 228 7.25 -38.83 -52.58
N ALA A 229 5.97 -38.42 -52.67
CA ALA A 229 5.08 -38.83 -53.75
C ALA A 229 5.53 -38.30 -55.13
N SER A 230 5.99 -37.04 -55.19
CA SER A 230 6.54 -36.44 -56.41
C SER A 230 7.85 -37.11 -56.85
N GLN A 231 8.74 -37.47 -55.90
CA GLN A 231 9.96 -38.22 -56.20
C GLN A 231 9.65 -39.63 -56.71
N LYS A 232 8.71 -40.36 -56.10
CA LYS A 232 8.26 -41.68 -56.61
C LYS A 232 7.71 -41.59 -58.03
N SER A 233 6.94 -40.55 -58.35
CA SER A 233 6.41 -40.33 -59.71
C SER A 233 7.50 -39.96 -60.74
N ALA A 234 8.62 -39.35 -60.30
CA ALA A 234 9.75 -39.03 -61.16
C ALA A 234 10.67 -40.24 -61.44
N THR A 235 10.91 -41.11 -60.45
CA THR A 235 11.70 -42.34 -60.66
C THR A 235 11.01 -43.35 -61.57
N GLU A 236 9.68 -43.37 -61.61
CA GLU A 236 8.91 -44.27 -62.48
C GLU A 236 8.90 -43.80 -63.96
N LYS A 237 9.31 -42.55 -64.24
CA LYS A 237 9.30 -41.95 -65.59
C LYS A 237 10.67 -41.86 -66.29
N THR A 238 11.72 -42.49 -65.77
CA THR A 238 13.05 -42.49 -66.42
C THR A 238 13.35 -43.87 -67.04
N PRO A 239 13.28 -44.04 -68.39
CA PRO A 239 13.55 -45.32 -69.04
C PRO A 239 15.06 -45.59 -69.16
N LEU A 240 15.47 -46.86 -68.98
CA LEU A 240 16.83 -47.34 -69.20
C LEU A 240 17.32 -47.01 -70.62
N GLN A 241 18.43 -46.27 -70.72
CA GLN A 241 19.37 -46.38 -71.84
C GLN A 241 20.73 -46.81 -71.30
N ASN A 242 21.00 -48.10 -71.47
CA ASN A 242 22.35 -48.68 -71.42
C ASN A 242 23.09 -48.27 -72.70
N HIS A 243 24.30 -47.74 -72.59
CA HIS A 243 25.48 -48.26 -73.32
C HIS A 243 26.77 -47.49 -73.03
N MET A 244 27.77 -48.28 -72.62
CA MET A 244 29.22 -48.23 -72.94
C MET A 244 30.07 -46.99 -72.62
N ALA A 245 31.07 -47.27 -71.78
CA ALA A 245 32.32 -46.55 -71.52
C ALA A 245 33.27 -46.56 -72.74
N PRO A 246 34.59 -46.20 -72.65
CA PRO A 246 35.32 -45.36 -71.67
C PRO A 246 36.25 -44.32 -72.37
N THR A 247 37.04 -43.58 -71.58
CA THR A 247 38.51 -43.35 -71.70
C THR A 247 39.05 -41.91 -71.69
N HIS A 248 40.10 -41.77 -70.85
CA HIS A 248 41.25 -40.83 -70.86
C HIS A 248 41.03 -39.33 -70.58
N PHE A 249 41.53 -38.82 -69.45
CA PHE A 249 42.89 -38.23 -69.25
C PHE A 249 43.14 -36.97 -70.08
N LEU A 250 42.80 -35.79 -69.54
CA LEU A 250 43.69 -34.74 -69.02
C LEU A 250 42.86 -33.52 -68.62
#